data_AF-A0AAD7GDN4-F1
#
_entry.id   AF-A0AAD7GDN4-F1
#
_cell.length_a   1.000
_cell.length_b   1.000
_cell.length_c   1.000
_cell.angle_alpha   90.00
_cell.angle_beta   90.00
_cell.angle_gamma   90.00
#
_symmetry.space_group_name_H-M   'P 1'
#
loop_
_entity.id
_entity.type
_entity.pdbx_description
1 polymer ?
#
loop_
_entity_poly.entity_id
_entity_poly.type
_entity_poly.pdbx_seq_one_letter_code
_entity_poly.pdbx_strand_id
1 'polypeptide(L)'
;MCFGSLTHDPGVRCESSFKAADERPEKASTQFYNNTALIALLCCHDRVLWLVNMHSAGEKQFYVYLIETLFQHLPANITVGLLYNVACQLERSARKWGSLDRYIDRLAFAPRMGLPIYHPRKREGFGFTNGEGCKRFWHSISHLIAHLHILSYHHRLYTLDTPIQHTNEANLFKLVEWLRRQTLHSMTKHRETQEVVDACSHLLMLLRAQWAKQVLVKNSGPESRSSRACIAGCSRNSQDPVKERLTCQELTLGVGDRAALTKLGKSKYLELRMNAQSLKMRLQDRLRARKFEHDRVERSSRRQKTSECKLLAHTDSAMKRREPQISRLKNDYNKLYNEIDLEIKHKRAPRGAVAPECIESKLLYALDVDDVIWQDVGLQDEEEQEVPLWLSSDTVRSRIRAMLELD
;
A
#
# COMPACT_ATOMS: atom_id res chain seq x y z
N MET A 1 -7.69 20.02 -2.82
CA MET A 1 -8.24 19.84 -4.17
C MET A 1 -8.38 18.36 -4.46
N CYS A 2 -9.38 17.96 -5.24
CA CYS A 2 -9.58 16.57 -5.65
C CYS A 2 -9.23 16.40 -7.13
N PHE A 3 -8.50 15.34 -7.43
CA PHE A 3 -8.25 14.85 -8.78
C PHE A 3 -9.00 13.54 -9.00
N GLY A 4 -9.53 13.40 -10.20
CA GLY A 4 -10.10 12.16 -10.70
C GLY A 4 -9.91 12.11 -12.21
N SER A 5 -9.74 10.90 -12.72
CA SER A 5 -9.77 10.61 -14.14
C SER A 5 -11.01 9.77 -14.42
N LEU A 6 -11.60 9.99 -15.60
CA LEU A 6 -12.58 9.08 -16.18
C LEU A 6 -11.88 8.32 -17.31
N THR A 7 -11.06 7.34 -16.94
CA THR A 7 -10.22 6.56 -17.86
C THR A 7 -10.77 5.17 -18.12
N HIS A 8 -10.60 4.68 -19.35
CA HIS A 8 -10.38 3.26 -19.60
C HIS A 8 -8.90 2.97 -19.25
N ASP A 9 -8.69 2.00 -18.36
CA ASP A 9 -7.42 1.55 -17.75
C ASP A 9 -6.23 1.48 -18.73
N PRO A 10 -4.97 1.77 -18.29
CA PRO A 10 -4.04 0.68 -17.95
C PRO A 10 -2.94 0.95 -16.87
N GLY A 11 -2.41 -0.14 -16.32
CA GLY A 11 -1.42 -0.31 -15.22
C GLY A 11 0.02 0.24 -15.40
N VAL A 12 1.05 -0.08 -14.59
CA VAL A 12 1.35 -1.28 -13.78
C VAL A 12 2.31 -0.97 -12.61
N ARG A 13 2.28 -1.86 -11.61
CA ARG A 13 3.23 -2.09 -10.47
C ARG A 13 2.88 -1.48 -9.11
N CYS A 14 1.61 -1.64 -8.74
CA CYS A 14 1.11 -1.79 -7.35
C CYS A 14 -0.24 -2.55 -7.35
N GLU A 15 -0.44 -3.48 -8.30
CA GLU A 15 -1.78 -3.97 -8.70
C GLU A 15 -2.37 -5.11 -7.87
N SER A 16 -1.61 -5.83 -7.04
CA SER A 16 -2.14 -7.07 -6.45
C SER A 16 -3.17 -6.88 -5.32
N SER A 17 -3.55 -5.64 -4.98
CA SER A 17 -4.50 -5.34 -3.89
C SER A 17 -5.78 -4.62 -4.32
N PHE A 18 -5.97 -4.30 -5.61
CA PHE A 18 -7.17 -3.63 -6.10
C PHE A 18 -8.03 -4.55 -6.98
N LYS A 19 -9.08 -5.15 -6.39
CA LYS A 19 -10.15 -5.86 -7.11
C LYS A 19 -11.12 -4.88 -7.80
N ALA A 20 -10.63 -4.10 -8.77
CA ALA A 20 -11.50 -3.28 -9.64
C ALA A 20 -11.01 -3.09 -11.08
N ALA A 21 -9.81 -3.56 -11.44
CA ALA A 21 -9.33 -3.57 -12.82
C ALA A 21 -9.52 -4.99 -13.39
N ASP A 22 -10.61 -5.19 -14.14
CA ASP A 22 -10.78 -6.40 -14.97
C ASP A 22 -9.92 -6.17 -16.23
N GLU A 23 -8.75 -6.79 -16.31
CA GLU A 23 -7.87 -6.81 -17.50
C GLU A 23 -8.56 -7.52 -18.67
N ARG A 24 -9.51 -6.85 -19.32
CA ARG A 24 -10.01 -7.25 -20.64
C ARG A 24 -9.41 -6.31 -21.68
N PRO A 25 -8.99 -6.82 -22.85
CA PRO A 25 -8.42 -6.00 -23.91
C PRO A 25 -9.41 -4.91 -24.34
N GLU A 26 -8.86 -3.77 -24.75
CA GLU A 26 -9.54 -2.56 -25.26
C GLU A 26 -10.92 -2.86 -25.87
N LYS A 27 -11.99 -2.51 -25.14
CA LYS A 27 -13.37 -2.73 -25.60
C LYS A 27 -13.91 -1.63 -26.54
N ALA A 28 -13.06 -0.73 -27.02
CA ALA A 28 -13.48 0.30 -27.97
C ALA A 28 -12.38 0.58 -28.98
N SER A 29 -12.70 0.39 -30.26
CA SER A 29 -11.87 0.78 -31.40
C SER A 29 -11.55 2.28 -31.32
N THR A 30 -10.28 2.64 -31.28
CA THR A 30 -9.79 4.03 -31.33
C THR A 30 -10.06 4.72 -32.67
N GLN A 31 -10.55 4.01 -33.69
CA GLN A 31 -10.87 4.59 -35.00
C GLN A 31 -12.11 5.50 -35.01
N PHE A 32 -12.98 5.41 -33.98
CA PHE A 32 -14.24 6.17 -33.95
C PHE A 32 -14.32 7.24 -32.84
N TYR A 33 -13.29 7.38 -31.99
CA TYR A 33 -13.36 8.23 -30.80
C TYR A 33 -12.15 9.19 -30.70
N ASN A 34 -12.40 10.50 -30.80
CA ASN A 34 -11.36 11.53 -30.75
C ASN A 34 -10.76 11.78 -29.36
N ASN A 35 -11.52 11.53 -28.29
CA ASN A 35 -11.01 11.65 -26.92
C ASN A 35 -11.39 10.41 -26.11
N THR A 36 -10.42 9.85 -25.39
CA THR A 36 -10.52 8.60 -24.65
C THR A 36 -10.95 8.80 -23.19
N ALA A 37 -10.76 10.00 -22.63
CA ALA A 37 -11.02 10.28 -21.21
C ALA A 37 -11.11 11.80 -20.89
N LEU A 38 -11.57 12.13 -19.68
CA LEU A 38 -11.53 13.45 -19.06
C LEU A 38 -10.77 13.40 -17.73
N ILE A 39 -9.96 14.41 -17.46
CA ILE A 39 -9.37 14.66 -16.13
C ILE A 39 -9.91 15.99 -15.62
N ALA A 40 -10.31 16.03 -14.35
CA ALA A 40 -10.84 17.23 -13.72
C ALA A 40 -10.07 17.58 -12.44
N LEU A 41 -9.86 18.87 -12.24
CA LEU A 41 -9.35 19.46 -11.01
C LEU A 41 -10.47 20.21 -10.30
N LEU A 42 -10.81 19.77 -9.09
CA LEU A 42 -11.87 20.35 -8.26
C LEU A 42 -11.32 20.96 -6.98
N CYS A 43 -11.93 22.05 -6.52
CA CYS A 43 -11.69 22.57 -5.17
C CYS A 43 -12.39 21.72 -4.10
N CYS A 44 -12.13 21.99 -2.81
CA CYS A 44 -12.80 21.29 -1.70
C CYS A 44 -14.30 21.58 -1.59
N HIS A 45 -14.80 22.62 -2.27
CA HIS A 45 -16.20 23.04 -2.30
C HIS A 45 -16.99 22.36 -3.43
N ASP A 46 -16.48 21.26 -3.99
CA ASP A 46 -17.07 20.54 -5.12
C ASP A 46 -17.29 21.39 -6.39
N ARG A 47 -16.52 22.49 -6.54
CA ARG A 47 -16.50 23.29 -7.77
C ARG A 47 -15.39 22.83 -8.69
N VAL A 48 -15.71 22.68 -9.96
CA VAL A 48 -14.75 22.32 -11.00
C VAL A 48 -13.98 23.56 -11.41
N LEU A 49 -12.65 23.48 -11.33
CA LEU A 49 -11.76 24.57 -11.69
C LEU A 49 -11.34 24.43 -13.16
N TRP A 50 -10.84 23.25 -13.54
CA TRP A 50 -10.39 22.96 -14.90
C TRP A 50 -10.66 21.51 -15.28
N LEU A 51 -10.91 21.29 -16.58
CA LEU A 51 -10.94 19.98 -17.21
C LEU A 51 -9.96 19.91 -18.37
N VAL A 52 -9.41 18.73 -18.60
CA VAL A 52 -8.56 18.42 -19.74
C VAL A 52 -9.10 17.20 -20.48
N ASN A 53 -9.20 17.33 -21.80
CA ASN A 53 -9.49 16.20 -22.69
C ASN A 53 -8.25 15.33 -22.86
N MET A 54 -8.41 14.02 -22.78
CA MET A 54 -7.35 13.06 -23.09
C MET A 54 -7.58 12.47 -24.48
N HIS A 55 -6.62 12.64 -25.37
CA HIS A 55 -6.67 12.17 -26.76
C HIS A 55 -5.98 10.81 -26.99
N SER A 56 -5.47 10.17 -25.94
CA SER A 56 -4.81 8.85 -26.01
C SER A 56 -5.09 8.04 -24.75
N ALA A 57 -5.14 6.71 -24.88
CA ALA A 57 -5.25 5.80 -23.74
C ALA A 57 -4.03 5.91 -22.79
N GLY A 58 -4.29 5.77 -21.49
CA GLY A 58 -3.32 5.93 -20.40
C GLY A 58 -3.37 7.32 -19.74
N GLU A 59 -3.35 7.35 -18.39
CA GLU A 59 -3.13 8.58 -17.60
C GLU A 59 -1.74 9.15 -17.90
N LYS A 60 -1.60 9.83 -19.04
CA LYS A 60 -0.47 10.75 -19.26
C LYS A 60 -0.48 11.80 -18.14
N GLN A 61 0.66 12.43 -17.91
CA GLN A 61 0.90 13.41 -16.84
C GLN A 61 0.09 14.72 -16.96
N PHE A 62 -1.11 14.72 -17.55
CA PHE A 62 -2.00 15.87 -17.69
C PHE A 62 -2.37 16.52 -16.34
N TYR A 63 -2.28 15.77 -15.24
CA TYR A 63 -2.38 16.33 -13.89
C TYR A 63 -1.30 17.38 -13.61
N VAL A 64 -0.10 17.29 -14.20
CA VAL A 64 0.97 18.29 -14.06
C VAL A 64 0.51 19.62 -14.65
N TYR A 65 -0.10 19.60 -15.83
CA TYR A 65 -0.63 20.81 -16.47
C TYR A 65 -1.73 21.47 -15.62
N LEU A 66 -2.64 20.67 -15.06
CA LEU A 66 -3.68 21.16 -14.17
C LEU A 66 -3.12 21.77 -12.87
N ILE A 67 -2.10 21.14 -12.29
CA ILE A 67 -1.41 21.65 -11.09
C ILE A 67 -0.63 22.93 -11.43
N GLU A 68 0.07 22.97 -12.55
CA GLU A 68 0.82 24.15 -12.99
C GLU A 68 -0.11 25.33 -13.26
N THR A 69 -1.21 25.10 -13.98
CA THR A 69 -2.27 26.11 -14.21
C THR A 69 -2.81 26.63 -12.88
N LEU A 70 -3.06 25.74 -11.92
CA LEU A 70 -3.51 26.14 -10.59
C LEU A 70 -2.50 27.09 -9.92
N PHE A 71 -1.22 26.73 -9.88
CA PHE A 71 -0.20 27.55 -9.20
C PHE A 71 0.08 28.88 -9.90
N GLN A 72 -0.17 29.00 -11.21
CA GLN A 72 -0.12 30.30 -11.91
C GLN A 72 -1.18 31.28 -11.40
N HIS A 73 -2.31 30.77 -10.87
CA HIS A 73 -3.40 31.58 -10.33
C HIS A 73 -3.38 31.68 -8.80
N LEU A 74 -2.39 31.10 -8.12
CA LEU A 74 -2.28 31.13 -6.66
C LEU A 74 -1.09 31.99 -6.20
N PRO A 75 -1.28 32.84 -5.17
CA PRO A 75 -0.19 33.52 -4.48
C PRO A 75 0.93 32.58 -4.02
N ALA A 76 2.17 33.06 -4.00
CA ALA A 76 3.36 32.24 -3.69
C ALA A 76 3.41 31.67 -2.26
N ASN A 77 2.64 32.24 -1.33
CA ASN A 77 2.57 31.84 0.08
C ASN A 77 1.52 30.77 0.38
N ILE A 78 0.73 30.34 -0.62
CA ILE A 78 -0.30 29.32 -0.41
C ILE A 78 0.27 27.92 -0.60
N THR A 79 0.01 27.05 0.38
CA THR A 79 0.15 25.60 0.31
C THR A 79 -1.13 24.94 -0.16
N VAL A 80 -1.00 23.92 -1.01
CA VAL A 80 -2.14 23.20 -1.61
C VAL A 80 -2.09 21.73 -1.21
N GLY A 81 -3.18 21.23 -0.61
CA GLY A 81 -3.40 19.80 -0.41
C GLY A 81 -4.02 19.12 -1.64
N LEU A 82 -3.37 18.09 -2.15
CA LEU A 82 -3.76 17.31 -3.32
C LEU A 82 -4.32 15.93 -2.93
N LEU A 83 -5.62 15.73 -3.19
CA LEU A 83 -6.30 14.44 -3.02
C LEU A 83 -6.41 13.74 -4.37
N TYR A 84 -5.72 12.61 -4.52
CA TYR A 84 -5.76 11.82 -5.74
C TYR A 84 -5.54 10.34 -5.45
N ASN A 85 -6.19 9.42 -6.16
CA ASN A 85 -6.09 7.98 -5.86
C ASN A 85 -4.66 7.46 -5.90
N VAL A 86 -3.84 7.96 -6.83
CA VAL A 86 -2.42 7.60 -6.98
C VAL A 86 -1.48 8.74 -6.60
N ALA A 87 -1.88 9.62 -5.65
CA ALA A 87 -1.07 10.76 -5.23
C ALA A 87 0.34 10.37 -4.71
N CYS A 88 0.55 9.19 -4.14
CA CYS A 88 1.89 8.72 -3.75
C CYS A 88 2.78 8.42 -4.96
N GLN A 89 2.22 7.86 -6.03
CA GLN A 89 2.94 7.61 -7.28
C GLN A 89 3.26 8.94 -7.97
N LEU A 90 2.30 9.88 -7.92
CA LEU A 90 2.48 11.23 -8.41
C LEU A 90 3.60 11.97 -7.67
N GLU A 91 3.61 11.93 -6.33
CA GLU A 91 4.68 12.55 -5.54
C GLU A 91 6.04 11.95 -5.91
N ARG A 92 6.12 10.62 -6.00
CA ARG A 92 7.35 9.92 -6.38
C ARG A 92 7.80 10.27 -7.79
N SER A 93 6.89 10.35 -8.76
CA SER A 93 7.23 10.67 -10.14
C SER A 93 7.66 12.14 -10.27
N ALA A 94 6.96 13.05 -9.60
CA ALA A 94 7.29 14.46 -9.55
C ALA A 94 8.72 14.68 -9.00
N ARG A 95 9.05 14.08 -7.85
CA ARG A 95 10.39 14.18 -7.26
C ARG A 95 11.48 13.50 -8.10
N LYS A 96 11.16 12.38 -8.76
CA LYS A 96 12.14 11.64 -9.57
C LYS A 96 12.50 12.40 -10.86
N TRP A 97 11.51 13.03 -11.49
CA TRP A 97 11.66 13.64 -12.81
C TRP A 97 11.71 15.17 -12.79
N GLY A 98 11.55 15.78 -11.61
CA GLY A 98 11.61 17.23 -11.41
C GLY A 98 10.43 18.01 -11.98
N SER A 99 9.31 17.34 -12.34
CA SER A 99 8.23 17.98 -13.10
C SER A 99 7.39 18.99 -12.30
N LEU A 100 7.52 19.01 -10.97
CA LEU A 100 6.81 19.93 -10.08
C LEU A 100 7.74 20.58 -9.04
N ASP A 101 9.07 20.59 -9.26
CA ASP A 101 10.04 21.05 -8.26
C ASP A 101 9.77 22.49 -7.78
N ARG A 102 9.28 23.36 -8.67
CA ARG A 102 8.90 24.74 -8.34
C ARG A 102 7.78 24.84 -7.28
N TYR A 103 6.98 23.80 -7.16
CA TYR A 103 5.78 23.78 -6.32
C TYR A 103 5.80 22.67 -5.27
N ILE A 104 6.81 21.79 -5.28
CA ILE A 104 6.84 20.56 -4.49
C ILE A 104 6.76 20.86 -2.99
N ASP A 105 7.46 21.90 -2.53
CA ASP A 105 7.46 22.34 -1.13
C ASP A 105 6.12 22.94 -0.68
N ARG A 106 5.33 23.39 -1.65
CA ARG A 106 4.01 23.98 -1.45
C ARG A 106 2.87 22.99 -1.69
N LEU A 107 3.18 21.74 -2.05
CA LEU A 107 2.19 20.75 -2.45
C LEU A 107 2.23 19.56 -1.47
N ALA A 108 1.16 19.42 -0.70
CA ALA A 108 0.96 18.26 0.16
C ALA A 108 0.19 17.17 -0.62
N PHE A 109 0.71 15.95 -0.66
CA PHE A 109 0.06 14.82 -1.34
C PHE A 109 -0.64 13.90 -0.34
N ALA A 110 -1.91 13.56 -0.59
CA ALA A 110 -2.63 12.57 0.20
C ALA A 110 -3.44 11.63 -0.71
N PRO A 111 -2.99 10.38 -0.93
CA PRO A 111 -3.82 9.41 -1.60
C PRO A 111 -5.11 9.08 -0.89
N ARG A 112 -6.15 9.03 -1.71
CA ARG A 112 -7.49 8.67 -1.28
C ARG A 112 -7.56 7.22 -0.76
N MET A 113 -6.78 6.33 -1.35
CA MET A 113 -6.63 4.92 -0.96
C MET A 113 -5.14 4.59 -1.00
N GLY A 114 -4.52 4.37 0.16
CA GLY A 114 -3.08 4.11 0.25
C GLY A 114 -2.61 3.91 1.68
N LEU A 115 -1.30 3.69 1.85
CA LEU A 115 -0.63 3.56 3.15
C LEU A 115 -1.15 4.64 4.11
N PRO A 116 -1.47 4.32 5.38
CA PRO A 116 -2.21 5.20 6.29
C PRO A 116 -1.52 6.54 6.61
N ILE A 117 -0.27 6.72 6.22
CA ILE A 117 0.51 7.97 6.29
C ILE A 117 -0.01 9.03 5.31
N TYR A 118 -0.80 8.59 4.34
CA TYR A 118 -1.37 9.43 3.32
C TYR A 118 -2.89 9.58 3.41
N HIS A 119 -3.50 9.01 4.46
CA HIS A 119 -4.93 9.21 4.68
C HIS A 119 -5.17 10.71 4.92
N PRO A 120 -6.13 11.36 4.24
CA PRO A 120 -6.35 12.80 4.37
C PRO A 120 -6.55 13.26 5.82
N ARG A 121 -7.28 12.47 6.62
CA ARG A 121 -7.50 12.72 8.06
C ARG A 121 -6.28 12.47 8.96
N LYS A 122 -5.13 12.10 8.41
CA LYS A 122 -3.89 11.85 9.17
C LYS A 122 -2.75 12.74 8.68
N ARG A 123 -3.05 13.68 7.79
CA ARG A 123 -2.14 14.71 7.32
C ARG A 123 -2.69 16.07 7.70
N GLU A 124 -1.82 16.89 8.27
CA GLU A 124 -2.09 18.28 8.53
C GLU A 124 -2.52 19.01 7.24
N GLY A 125 -3.46 19.94 7.37
CA GLY A 125 -3.93 20.80 6.27
C GLY A 125 -5.03 20.22 5.37
N PHE A 126 -5.43 18.95 5.51
CA PHE A 126 -6.53 18.37 4.72
C PHE A 126 -7.90 18.41 5.41
N GLY A 127 -7.92 18.61 6.73
CA GLY A 127 -9.13 18.66 7.54
C GLY A 127 -10.04 17.45 7.36
N PHE A 128 -11.36 17.65 7.48
CA PHE A 128 -12.37 16.60 7.30
C PHE A 128 -12.78 16.36 5.83
N THR A 129 -11.94 16.73 4.87
CA THR A 129 -12.24 16.54 3.45
C THR A 129 -12.30 15.03 3.12
N ASN A 130 -13.42 14.57 2.56
CA ASN A 130 -13.64 13.16 2.24
C ASN A 130 -13.17 12.75 0.82
N GLY A 131 -12.70 13.70 0.02
CA GLY A 131 -12.22 13.46 -1.35
C GLY A 131 -13.31 13.00 -2.33
N GLU A 132 -14.60 13.20 -2.01
CA GLU A 132 -15.73 12.70 -2.80
C GLU A 132 -16.11 13.61 -3.97
N GLY A 133 -15.63 14.85 -4.00
CA GLY A 133 -16.06 15.87 -4.98
C GLY A 133 -15.95 15.41 -6.43
N CYS A 134 -14.83 14.79 -6.83
CA CYS A 134 -14.68 14.25 -8.18
C CYS A 134 -15.72 13.16 -8.49
N LYS A 135 -16.04 12.28 -7.54
CA LYS A 135 -17.03 11.23 -7.77
C LYS A 135 -18.44 11.79 -7.95
N ARG A 136 -18.82 12.79 -7.13
CA ARG A 136 -20.10 13.49 -7.28
C ARG A 136 -20.21 14.16 -8.64
N PHE A 137 -19.14 14.83 -9.06
CA PHE A 137 -19.05 15.44 -10.38
C PHE A 137 -19.17 14.42 -11.52
N TRP A 138 -18.39 13.32 -11.46
CA TRP A 138 -18.49 12.28 -12.48
C TRP A 138 -19.88 11.65 -12.54
N HIS A 139 -20.54 11.49 -11.39
CA HIS A 139 -21.91 11.00 -11.34
C HIS A 139 -22.88 11.97 -12.04
N SER A 140 -22.76 13.28 -11.79
CA SER A 140 -23.67 14.28 -12.35
C SER A 140 -23.60 14.37 -13.88
N ILE A 141 -22.43 14.15 -14.47
CA ILE A 141 -22.25 14.18 -15.94
C ILE A 141 -22.26 12.79 -16.60
N SER A 142 -22.45 11.72 -15.84
CA SER A 142 -22.36 10.34 -16.36
C SER A 142 -23.39 10.05 -17.46
N HIS A 143 -24.57 10.66 -17.39
CA HIS A 143 -25.62 10.55 -18.41
C HIS A 143 -25.23 11.16 -19.76
N LEU A 144 -24.24 12.06 -19.79
CA LEU A 144 -23.76 12.70 -21.02
C LEU A 144 -22.79 11.80 -21.78
N ILE A 145 -22.20 10.78 -21.16
CA ILE A 145 -21.13 9.96 -21.75
C ILE A 145 -21.52 9.44 -23.13
N ALA A 146 -22.72 8.86 -23.27
CA ALA A 146 -23.19 8.32 -24.56
C ALA A 146 -23.28 9.40 -25.66
N HIS A 147 -23.74 10.61 -25.31
CA HIS A 147 -23.87 11.72 -26.26
C HIS A 147 -22.50 12.29 -26.64
N LEU A 148 -21.60 12.44 -25.68
CA LEU A 148 -20.25 13.01 -25.87
C LEU A 148 -19.36 12.16 -26.79
N HIS A 149 -19.71 10.89 -27.01
CA HIS A 149 -19.01 10.01 -27.93
C HIS A 149 -19.31 10.30 -29.41
N ILE A 150 -20.48 10.87 -29.71
CA ILE A 150 -20.99 11.04 -31.08
C ILE A 150 -20.86 12.51 -31.53
N LEU A 151 -20.74 13.44 -30.58
CA LEU A 151 -20.66 14.87 -30.85
C LEU A 151 -19.29 15.30 -31.40
N SER A 152 -19.32 16.26 -32.33
CA SER A 152 -18.13 16.95 -32.81
C SER A 152 -17.49 17.79 -31.69
N TYR A 153 -16.20 18.13 -31.86
CA TYR A 153 -15.38 18.77 -30.82
C TYR A 153 -16.05 19.99 -30.17
N HIS A 154 -16.54 20.95 -30.97
CA HIS A 154 -17.15 22.17 -30.44
C HIS A 154 -18.49 21.91 -29.73
N HIS A 155 -19.32 21.03 -30.29
CA HIS A 155 -20.59 20.66 -29.65
C HIS A 155 -20.35 19.97 -28.32
N ARG A 156 -19.37 19.06 -28.27
CA ARG A 156 -18.97 18.38 -27.04
C ARG A 156 -18.51 19.36 -25.97
N LEU A 157 -17.68 20.35 -26.32
CA LEU A 157 -17.26 21.39 -25.38
C LEU A 157 -18.45 22.15 -24.82
N TYR A 158 -19.36 22.62 -25.69
CA TYR A 158 -20.56 23.33 -25.27
C TYR A 158 -21.48 22.48 -24.37
N THR A 159 -21.70 21.22 -24.73
CA THR A 159 -22.52 20.27 -23.96
C THR A 159 -21.91 19.93 -22.60
N LEU A 160 -20.58 19.93 -22.47
CA LEU A 160 -19.92 19.76 -21.17
C LEU A 160 -19.95 21.03 -20.34
N ASP A 161 -19.65 22.17 -20.96
CA ASP A 161 -19.45 23.44 -20.25
C ASP A 161 -20.74 23.92 -19.57
N THR A 162 -21.88 23.79 -20.25
CA THR A 162 -23.19 24.23 -19.72
C THR A 162 -23.54 23.61 -18.35
N PRO A 163 -23.58 22.27 -18.18
CA PRO A 163 -23.88 21.66 -16.89
C PRO A 163 -22.77 21.91 -15.84
N ILE A 164 -21.51 22.08 -16.27
CA ILE A 164 -20.41 22.43 -15.36
C ILE A 164 -20.62 23.82 -14.77
N GLN A 165 -20.90 24.82 -15.62
CA GLN A 165 -21.17 26.19 -15.19
C GLN A 165 -22.37 26.23 -14.24
N HIS A 166 -23.47 25.59 -14.62
CA HIS A 166 -24.66 25.48 -13.76
C HIS A 166 -24.33 24.84 -12.39
N THR A 167 -23.58 23.74 -12.37
CA THR A 167 -23.17 23.08 -11.12
C THR A 167 -22.29 24.00 -10.28
N ASN A 168 -21.36 24.72 -10.91
CA ASN A 168 -20.46 25.65 -10.24
C ASN A 168 -21.20 26.83 -9.61
N GLU A 169 -22.20 27.38 -10.30
CA GLU A 169 -23.07 28.46 -9.81
C GLU A 169 -23.96 27.97 -8.65
N ALA A 170 -24.59 26.81 -8.81
CA ALA A 170 -25.41 26.21 -7.76
C ALA A 170 -24.59 25.92 -6.49
N ASN A 171 -23.35 25.43 -6.64
CA ASN A 171 -22.45 25.20 -5.52
C ASN A 171 -21.98 26.52 -4.89
N LEU A 172 -21.79 27.57 -5.68
CA LEU A 172 -21.44 28.89 -5.16
C LEU A 172 -22.60 29.51 -4.37
N PHE A 173 -23.84 29.38 -4.86
CA PHE A 173 -25.04 29.83 -4.16
C PHE A 173 -25.20 29.11 -2.80
N LYS A 174 -24.88 27.82 -2.76
CA LYS A 174 -24.94 26.99 -1.54
C LYS A 174 -23.68 27.07 -0.67
N LEU A 175 -22.72 27.95 -0.99
CA LEU A 175 -21.42 27.99 -0.31
C LEU A 175 -21.54 28.30 1.19
N VAL A 176 -22.40 29.23 1.56
CA VAL A 176 -22.62 29.60 2.98
C VAL A 176 -23.20 28.43 3.77
N GLU A 177 -24.18 27.73 3.19
CA GLU A 177 -24.77 26.54 3.81
C GLU A 177 -23.74 25.41 3.93
N TRP A 178 -22.91 25.22 2.91
CA TRP A 178 -21.80 24.27 2.96
C TRP A 178 -20.81 24.65 4.08
N LEU A 179 -20.38 25.91 4.16
CA LEU A 179 -19.44 26.39 5.19
C LEU A 179 -20.02 26.20 6.59
N ARG A 180 -21.30 26.53 6.79
CA ARG A 180 -21.99 26.32 8.07
C ARG A 180 -22.01 24.85 8.46
N ARG A 181 -22.35 23.95 7.52
CA ARG A 181 -22.37 22.49 7.78
C ARG A 181 -20.97 21.96 8.12
N GLN A 182 -19.95 22.37 7.38
CA GLN A 182 -18.57 21.95 7.66
C GLN A 182 -18.05 22.49 8.99
N THR A 183 -18.36 23.75 9.31
CA THR A 183 -17.99 24.37 10.58
C THR A 183 -18.64 23.64 11.75
N LEU A 184 -19.96 23.38 11.68
CA LEU A 184 -20.67 22.65 12.72
C LEU A 184 -20.13 21.22 12.87
N HIS A 185 -19.89 20.53 11.75
CA HIS A 185 -19.31 19.19 11.78
C HIS A 185 -17.93 19.18 12.45
N SER A 186 -17.07 20.13 12.07
CA SER A 186 -15.73 20.28 12.66
C SER A 186 -15.80 20.59 14.14
N MET A 187 -16.68 21.50 14.58
CA MET A 187 -16.84 21.87 15.99
C MET A 187 -17.35 20.69 16.82
N THR A 188 -18.37 19.98 16.34
CA THR A 188 -18.90 18.79 17.02
C THR A 188 -17.83 17.71 17.14
N LYS A 189 -17.09 17.45 16.05
CA LYS A 189 -16.01 16.46 16.06
C LYS A 189 -14.88 16.85 17.00
N HIS A 190 -14.44 18.11 16.96
CA HIS A 190 -13.43 18.64 17.87
C HIS A 190 -13.86 18.49 19.33
N ARG A 191 -15.12 18.77 19.67
CA ARG A 191 -15.62 18.60 21.04
C ARG A 191 -15.58 17.12 21.47
N GLU A 192 -16.10 16.22 20.62
CA GLU A 192 -16.09 14.78 20.90
C GLU A 192 -14.68 14.23 21.06
N THR A 193 -13.74 14.64 20.20
CA THR A 193 -12.34 14.17 20.28
C THR A 193 -11.60 14.77 21.47
N GLN A 194 -11.85 16.04 21.80
CA GLN A 194 -11.30 16.70 22.97
C GLN A 194 -11.69 15.97 24.26
N GLU A 195 -12.98 15.62 24.43
CA GLU A 195 -13.46 14.86 25.60
C GLU A 195 -12.71 13.52 25.76
N VAL A 196 -12.45 12.82 24.65
CA VAL A 196 -11.70 11.56 24.65
C VAL A 196 -10.22 11.76 24.99
N VAL A 197 -9.61 12.82 24.47
CA VAL A 197 -8.20 13.16 24.73
C VAL A 197 -8.01 13.62 26.18
N ASP A 198 -8.91 14.44 26.70
CA ASP A 198 -8.88 14.95 28.07
C ASP A 198 -8.92 13.80 29.09
N ALA A 199 -9.83 12.83 28.87
CA ALA A 199 -9.91 11.61 29.67
C ALA A 199 -8.63 10.75 29.65
N CYS A 200 -7.77 10.95 28.64
CA CYS A 200 -6.55 10.19 28.40
C CYS A 200 -5.29 11.06 28.44
N SER A 201 -5.35 12.26 29.03
CA SER A 201 -4.27 13.25 28.98
C SER A 201 -2.92 12.69 29.45
N HIS A 202 -2.94 11.85 30.49
CA HIS A 202 -1.76 11.18 31.05
C HIS A 202 -1.09 10.17 30.09
N LEU A 203 -1.79 9.72 29.03
CA LEU A 203 -1.32 8.74 28.05
C LEU A 203 -0.91 9.38 26.71
N LEU A 204 -1.04 10.69 26.53
CA LEU A 204 -0.72 11.38 25.27
C LEU A 204 0.69 11.05 24.76
N MET A 205 1.69 11.06 25.66
CA MET A 205 3.07 10.72 25.31
C MET A 205 3.21 9.27 24.82
N LEU A 206 2.51 8.33 25.46
CA LEU A 206 2.48 6.93 25.05
C LEU A 206 1.79 6.77 23.70
N LEU A 207 0.65 7.42 23.49
CA LEU A 207 -0.11 7.34 22.23
C LEU A 207 0.70 7.90 21.05
N ARG A 208 1.42 9.02 21.24
CA ARG A 208 2.33 9.58 20.23
C ARG A 208 3.50 8.63 19.94
N ALA A 209 4.10 8.02 20.97
CA ALA A 209 5.16 7.03 20.78
C ALA A 209 4.67 5.78 20.03
N GLN A 210 3.46 5.29 20.34
CA GLN A 210 2.85 4.15 19.65
C GLN A 210 2.47 4.50 18.20
N TRP A 211 1.98 5.72 17.94
CA TRP A 211 1.76 6.22 16.58
C TRP A 211 3.08 6.29 15.79
N ALA A 212 4.15 6.81 16.39
CA ALA A 212 5.47 6.85 15.75
C ALA A 212 5.98 5.44 15.41
N LYS A 213 5.84 4.47 16.33
CA LYS A 213 6.15 3.06 16.06
C LYS A 213 5.33 2.51 14.89
N GLN A 214 4.03 2.82 14.83
CA GLN A 214 3.16 2.39 13.74
C GLN A 214 3.61 2.97 12.38
N VAL A 215 3.96 4.26 12.34
CA VAL A 215 4.46 4.94 11.15
C VAL A 215 5.78 4.32 10.69
N LEU A 216 6.71 4.07 11.62
CA LEU A 216 7.99 3.44 11.33
C LEU A 216 7.82 2.04 10.75
N VAL A 217 7.03 1.17 11.38
CA VAL A 217 6.79 -0.21 10.92
C VAL A 217 6.19 -0.24 9.52
N LYS A 218 5.31 0.70 9.18
CA LYS A 218 4.67 0.77 7.86
C LYS A 218 5.52 1.42 6.77
N ASN A 219 6.47 2.28 7.15
CA ASN A 219 7.48 2.86 6.25
C ASN A 219 8.66 1.92 5.99
N SER A 220 8.92 1.02 6.93
CA SER A 220 9.92 -0.03 6.85
C SER A 220 9.37 -1.15 5.97
N GLY A 221 9.86 -1.29 4.73
CA GLY A 221 9.62 -2.52 3.97
C GLY A 221 10.11 -3.74 4.77
N PRO A 222 9.64 -4.97 4.45
CA PRO A 222 9.98 -6.20 5.19
C PRO A 222 11.50 -6.44 5.33
N GLU A 223 12.33 -5.83 4.48
CA GLU A 223 13.79 -5.99 4.45
C GLU A 223 14.58 -5.17 5.48
N SER A 224 13.95 -4.29 6.26
CA SER A 224 14.68 -3.36 7.16
C SER A 224 14.63 -3.70 8.66
N ARG A 225 14.04 -4.85 9.03
CA ARG A 225 13.85 -5.24 10.44
C ARG A 225 15.13 -5.68 11.17
N SER A 226 16.18 -6.09 10.45
CA SER A 226 17.38 -6.69 11.06
C SER A 226 18.40 -5.68 11.63
N SER A 227 18.35 -4.39 11.27
CA SER A 227 19.50 -3.49 11.51
C SER A 227 19.33 -2.43 12.62
N ARG A 228 18.34 -2.51 13.51
CA ARG A 228 18.04 -1.37 14.42
C ARG A 228 17.96 -1.68 15.93
N ALA A 229 18.63 -2.73 16.40
CA ALA A 229 18.70 -3.04 17.84
C ALA A 229 19.98 -2.54 18.55
N CYS A 230 20.99 -2.02 17.85
CA CYS A 230 22.35 -1.90 18.44
C CYS A 230 22.71 -0.55 19.12
N ILE A 231 21.80 0.39 19.37
CA ILE A 231 22.19 1.72 19.93
C ILE A 231 21.88 1.88 21.43
N ALA A 232 21.24 0.92 22.08
CA ALA A 232 20.87 1.05 23.49
C ALA A 232 21.69 0.13 24.40
N GLY A 233 22.88 0.57 24.81
CA GLY A 233 23.60 -0.14 25.88
C GLY A 233 25.06 0.22 26.04
N CYS A 234 25.35 1.41 26.59
CA CYS A 234 26.64 1.64 27.22
C CYS A 234 26.49 2.60 28.40
N SER A 235 26.46 2.06 29.61
CA SER A 235 26.88 2.80 30.80
C SER A 235 27.77 1.92 31.68
N ARG A 236 29.05 2.28 31.64
CA ARG A 236 30.02 2.43 32.75
C ARG A 236 30.21 1.25 33.69
N ASN A 237 31.39 0.61 33.60
CA ASN A 237 32.40 0.65 34.67
C ASN A 237 33.75 0.01 34.25
N SER A 238 34.83 0.80 34.43
CA SER A 238 36.25 0.46 34.68
C SER A 238 37.30 0.25 33.56
N GLN A 239 38.28 1.17 33.60
CA GLN A 239 39.76 1.02 33.54
C GLN A 239 40.47 0.74 32.19
N ASP A 240 40.31 1.64 31.20
CA ASP A 240 41.38 2.12 30.29
C ASP A 240 40.74 2.99 29.18
N PRO A 241 40.85 4.34 29.22
CA PRO A 241 40.09 5.23 28.31
C PRO A 241 40.51 5.10 26.83
N VAL A 242 41.72 4.61 26.57
CA VAL A 242 42.23 4.34 25.22
C VAL A 242 41.67 3.04 24.66
N LYS A 243 41.57 1.98 25.48
CA LYS A 243 40.93 0.72 25.07
C LYS A 243 39.43 0.91 24.86
N GLU A 244 38.74 1.66 25.73
CA GLU A 244 37.31 1.96 25.54
C GLU A 244 37.04 2.73 24.24
N ARG A 245 37.91 3.69 23.86
CA ARG A 245 37.78 4.38 22.56
C ARG A 245 38.02 3.45 21.38
N LEU A 246 39.03 2.58 21.47
CA LEU A 246 39.32 1.60 20.42
C LEU A 246 38.20 0.57 20.27
N THR A 247 37.66 0.04 21.38
CA THR A 247 36.53 -0.90 21.34
C THR A 247 35.25 -0.22 20.88
N CYS A 248 34.97 1.01 21.31
CA CYS A 248 33.86 1.80 20.76
C CYS A 248 34.04 2.06 19.25
N GLN A 249 35.24 2.36 18.77
CA GLN A 249 35.51 2.54 17.34
C GLN A 249 35.39 1.22 16.57
N GLU A 250 35.88 0.10 17.09
CA GLU A 250 35.73 -1.24 16.49
C GLU A 250 34.26 -1.70 16.41
N LEU A 251 33.46 -1.39 17.44
CA LEU A 251 32.01 -1.60 17.47
C LEU A 251 31.29 -0.69 16.47
N THR A 252 31.68 0.59 16.38
CA THR A 252 31.09 1.55 15.42
C THR A 252 31.44 1.18 13.97
N LEU A 253 32.62 0.61 13.74
CA LEU A 253 33.09 0.14 12.43
C LEU A 253 32.58 -1.28 12.08
N GLY A 254 31.89 -1.96 13.00
CA GLY A 254 31.31 -3.30 12.79
C GLY A 254 32.35 -4.38 12.49
N VAL A 255 33.59 -4.22 12.96
CA VAL A 255 34.70 -5.15 12.65
C VAL A 255 34.45 -6.51 13.31
N GLY A 256 33.98 -6.51 14.56
CA GLY A 256 33.54 -7.70 15.29
C GLY A 256 32.34 -8.37 14.62
N ASP A 257 31.36 -7.59 14.16
CA ASP A 257 30.18 -8.10 13.47
C ASP A 257 30.53 -8.73 12.12
N ARG A 258 31.48 -8.15 11.37
CA ARG A 258 31.99 -8.73 10.11
C ARG A 258 32.72 -10.04 10.35
N ALA A 259 33.55 -10.12 11.39
CA ALA A 259 34.21 -11.37 11.78
C ALA A 259 33.20 -12.43 12.24
N ALA A 260 32.18 -12.05 13.00
CA ALA A 260 31.08 -12.93 13.40
C ALA A 260 30.24 -13.38 12.19
N LEU A 261 29.92 -12.49 11.26
CA LEU A 261 29.18 -12.79 10.02
C LEU A 261 29.96 -13.74 9.11
N THR A 262 31.28 -13.54 8.94
CA THR A 262 32.11 -14.48 8.16
C THR A 262 32.22 -15.85 8.83
N LYS A 263 32.11 -15.93 10.16
CA LYS A 263 32.03 -17.20 10.91
C LYS A 263 30.65 -17.85 10.80
N LEU A 264 29.57 -17.07 10.89
CA LEU A 264 28.17 -17.53 10.76
C LEU A 264 27.85 -17.99 9.33
N GLY A 265 28.36 -17.29 8.31
CA GLY A 265 28.23 -17.67 6.91
C GLY A 265 28.94 -18.97 6.54
N LYS A 266 29.86 -19.45 7.38
CA LYS A 266 30.50 -20.78 7.25
C LYS A 266 29.75 -21.89 8.00
N SER A 267 28.70 -21.56 8.75
CA SER A 267 27.96 -22.57 9.49
C SER A 267 26.98 -23.28 8.55
N LYS A 268 27.22 -24.59 8.37
CA LYS A 268 26.39 -25.45 7.53
C LYS A 268 24.92 -25.47 7.97
N TYR A 269 24.68 -25.41 9.29
CA TYR A 269 23.32 -25.35 9.85
C TYR A 269 22.54 -24.11 9.41
N LEU A 270 23.15 -22.91 9.44
CA LEU A 270 22.47 -21.68 9.00
C LEU A 270 22.24 -21.68 7.50
N GLU A 271 23.19 -22.17 6.71
CA GLU A 271 23.02 -22.33 5.26
C GLU A 271 21.82 -23.23 4.92
N LEU A 272 21.74 -24.40 5.56
CA LEU A 272 20.62 -25.33 5.39
C LEU A 272 19.28 -24.70 5.81
N ARG A 273 19.26 -23.99 6.95
CA ARG A 273 18.06 -23.30 7.47
C ARG A 273 17.59 -22.18 6.53
N MET A 274 18.49 -21.34 6.03
CA MET A 274 18.18 -20.28 5.06
C MET A 274 17.68 -20.85 3.73
N ASN A 275 18.32 -21.91 3.24
CA ASN A 275 17.90 -22.60 2.03
C ASN A 275 16.51 -23.22 2.20
N ALA A 276 16.24 -23.88 3.33
CA ALA A 276 14.93 -24.44 3.65
C ALA A 276 13.84 -23.37 3.73
N GLN A 277 14.11 -22.25 4.40
CA GLN A 277 13.18 -21.10 4.46
C GLN A 277 12.87 -20.56 3.06
N SER A 278 13.90 -20.41 2.21
CA SER A 278 13.70 -19.93 0.83
C SER A 278 12.85 -20.87 -0.01
N LEU A 279 13.02 -22.19 0.12
CA LEU A 279 12.22 -23.19 -0.58
C LEU A 279 10.78 -23.21 -0.05
N LYS A 280 10.59 -23.06 1.25
CA LYS A 280 9.27 -22.99 1.87
C LYS A 280 8.48 -21.77 1.41
N MET A 281 9.11 -20.59 1.37
CA MET A 281 8.49 -19.39 0.80
C MET A 281 8.06 -19.59 -0.67
N ARG A 282 8.95 -20.15 -1.50
CA ARG A 282 8.63 -20.45 -2.90
C ARG A 282 7.49 -21.46 -3.03
N LEU A 283 7.42 -22.44 -2.13
CA LEU A 283 6.34 -23.44 -2.09
C LEU A 283 5.01 -22.78 -1.72
N GLN A 284 4.98 -21.96 -0.65
CA GLN A 284 3.80 -21.19 -0.24
C GLN A 284 3.30 -20.28 -1.37
N ASP A 285 4.19 -19.57 -2.07
CA ASP A 285 3.82 -18.72 -3.21
C ASP A 285 3.13 -19.50 -4.32
N ARG A 286 3.67 -20.67 -4.67
CA ARG A 286 3.10 -21.52 -5.73
C ARG A 286 1.77 -22.12 -5.34
N LEU A 287 1.60 -22.49 -4.06
CA LEU A 287 0.34 -23.01 -3.56
C LEU A 287 -0.74 -21.93 -3.50
N ARG A 288 -0.39 -20.71 -3.07
CA ARG A 288 -1.28 -19.54 -3.14
C ARG A 288 -1.70 -19.26 -4.57
N ALA A 289 -0.75 -19.17 -5.50
CA ALA A 289 -1.03 -18.94 -6.91
C ALA A 289 -1.96 -20.03 -7.49
N ARG A 290 -1.68 -21.30 -7.19
CA ARG A 290 -2.53 -22.43 -7.61
C ARG A 290 -3.95 -22.32 -7.05
N LYS A 291 -4.13 -21.99 -5.76
CA LYS A 291 -5.45 -21.83 -5.12
C LYS A 291 -6.25 -20.73 -5.83
N PHE A 292 -5.63 -19.58 -6.09
CA PHE A 292 -6.28 -18.49 -6.84
C PHE A 292 -6.63 -18.88 -8.28
N GLU A 293 -5.76 -19.62 -8.97
CA GLU A 293 -6.04 -20.14 -10.32
C GLU A 293 -7.23 -21.13 -10.30
N HIS A 294 -7.25 -22.08 -9.35
CA HIS A 294 -8.34 -23.04 -9.18
C HIS A 294 -9.68 -22.35 -8.87
N ASP A 295 -9.68 -21.43 -7.91
CA ASP A 295 -10.84 -20.60 -7.55
C ASP A 295 -11.38 -19.79 -8.73
N ARG A 296 -10.50 -19.31 -9.62
CA ARG A 296 -10.90 -18.57 -10.81
C ARG A 296 -11.63 -19.48 -11.79
N VAL A 297 -11.10 -20.68 -12.03
CA VAL A 297 -11.68 -21.72 -12.90
C VAL A 297 -13.01 -22.24 -12.32
N GLU A 298 -13.10 -22.40 -11.00
CA GLU A 298 -14.33 -22.87 -10.35
C GLU A 298 -15.46 -21.83 -10.45
N ARG A 299 -15.15 -20.54 -10.21
CA ARG A 299 -16.13 -19.45 -10.33
C ARG A 299 -16.61 -19.25 -11.77
N SER A 300 -15.74 -19.40 -12.77
CA SER A 300 -16.15 -19.34 -14.18
C SER A 300 -17.01 -20.54 -14.58
N SER A 301 -16.64 -21.74 -14.14
CA SER A 301 -17.39 -22.98 -14.41
C SER A 301 -18.82 -22.95 -13.84
N ARG A 302 -19.04 -22.29 -12.69
CA ARG A 302 -20.38 -22.12 -12.11
C ARG A 302 -21.26 -21.10 -12.85
N ARG A 303 -20.66 -20.15 -13.59
CA ARG A 303 -21.37 -19.04 -14.25
C ARG A 303 -21.76 -19.31 -15.70
N GLN A 304 -21.10 -20.25 -16.39
CA GLN A 304 -21.33 -20.53 -17.80
C GLN A 304 -21.65 -22.01 -18.02
N LYS A 305 -22.75 -22.30 -18.72
CA LYS A 305 -23.07 -23.64 -19.21
C LYS A 305 -22.75 -23.66 -20.72
N THR A 306 -21.94 -24.64 -21.13
CA THR A 306 -21.75 -25.20 -22.49
C THR A 306 -20.74 -24.65 -23.52
N SER A 307 -20.31 -23.38 -23.59
CA SER A 307 -19.42 -22.94 -24.72
C SER A 307 -17.91 -22.87 -24.43
N GLU A 308 -17.46 -22.81 -23.17
CA GLU A 308 -16.03 -22.61 -22.80
C GLU A 308 -15.33 -23.84 -22.19
N CYS A 309 -15.92 -25.04 -22.29
CA CYS A 309 -15.32 -26.28 -21.74
C CYS A 309 -13.88 -26.54 -22.21
N LYS A 310 -13.54 -26.14 -23.45
CA LYS A 310 -12.18 -26.30 -24.00
C LYS A 310 -11.16 -25.37 -23.35
N LEU A 311 -11.57 -24.14 -23.00
CA LEU A 311 -10.70 -23.17 -22.33
C LEU A 311 -10.43 -23.60 -20.89
N LEU A 312 -11.47 -24.10 -20.21
CA LEU A 312 -11.37 -24.65 -18.84
C LEU A 312 -10.51 -25.92 -18.80
N ALA A 313 -10.67 -26.83 -19.76
CA ALA A 313 -9.82 -28.01 -19.90
C ALA A 313 -8.36 -27.65 -20.17
N HIS A 314 -8.10 -26.59 -20.94
CA HIS A 314 -6.75 -26.08 -21.16
C HIS A 314 -6.13 -25.50 -19.88
N THR A 315 -6.91 -24.72 -19.10
CA THR A 315 -6.43 -24.20 -17.81
C THR A 315 -6.20 -25.30 -16.77
N ASP A 316 -7.08 -26.31 -16.68
CA ASP A 316 -6.90 -27.46 -15.80
C ASP A 316 -5.66 -28.30 -16.21
N SER A 317 -5.46 -28.49 -17.52
CA SER A 317 -4.26 -29.15 -18.05
C SER A 317 -2.98 -28.36 -17.73
N ALA A 318 -3.03 -27.03 -17.81
CA ALA A 318 -1.90 -26.17 -17.45
C ALA A 318 -1.59 -26.23 -15.94
N MET A 319 -2.62 -26.31 -15.09
CA MET A 319 -2.46 -26.53 -13.65
C MET A 319 -1.82 -27.89 -13.35
N LYS A 320 -2.31 -28.97 -13.98
CA LYS A 320 -1.76 -30.34 -13.88
C LYS A 320 -0.29 -30.43 -14.30
N ARG A 321 0.12 -29.65 -15.31
CA ARG A 321 1.53 -29.58 -15.74
C ARG A 321 2.45 -28.93 -14.71
N ARG A 322 1.93 -28.08 -13.82
CA ARG A 322 2.71 -27.36 -12.80
C ARG A 322 2.84 -28.11 -11.47
N GLU A 323 1.97 -29.09 -11.21
CA GLU A 323 2.00 -29.89 -9.96
C GLU A 323 3.31 -30.64 -9.72
N PRO A 324 3.95 -31.26 -10.74
CA PRO A 324 5.23 -31.93 -10.53
C PRO A 324 6.31 -30.98 -10.01
N GLN A 325 6.26 -29.70 -10.38
CA GLN A 325 7.21 -28.70 -9.89
C GLN A 325 6.97 -28.34 -8.42
N ILE A 326 5.70 -28.31 -7.98
CA ILE A 326 5.33 -28.12 -6.56
C ILE A 326 5.79 -29.33 -5.74
N SER A 327 5.54 -30.54 -6.24
CA SER A 327 6.01 -31.79 -5.62
C SER A 327 7.54 -31.86 -5.50
N ARG A 328 8.27 -31.39 -6.53
CA ARG A 328 9.74 -31.28 -6.48
C ARG A 328 10.19 -30.32 -5.37
N LEU A 329 9.63 -29.12 -5.29
CA LEU A 329 9.97 -28.15 -4.24
C LEU A 329 9.70 -28.68 -2.84
N LYS A 330 8.58 -29.37 -2.65
CA LYS A 330 8.27 -30.06 -1.39
C LYS A 330 9.31 -31.13 -1.06
N ASN A 331 9.67 -31.97 -2.03
CA ASN A 331 10.66 -33.03 -1.80
C ASN A 331 12.04 -32.45 -1.49
N ASP A 332 12.44 -31.36 -2.17
CA ASP A 332 13.73 -30.70 -1.92
C ASP A 332 13.73 -30.00 -0.55
N TYR A 333 12.62 -29.40 -0.13
CA TYR A 333 12.44 -28.91 1.24
C TYR A 333 12.56 -30.04 2.28
N ASN A 334 11.87 -31.17 2.07
CA ASN A 334 11.92 -32.30 2.99
C ASN A 334 13.32 -32.94 3.09
N LYS A 335 14.12 -32.89 2.02
CA LYS A 335 15.55 -33.29 2.07
C LYS A 335 16.35 -32.37 2.98
N LEU A 336 16.21 -31.05 2.83
CA LEU A 336 16.88 -30.07 3.70
C LEU A 336 16.42 -30.21 5.15
N TYR A 337 15.14 -30.50 5.38
CA TYR A 337 14.61 -30.82 6.71
C TYR A 337 15.35 -32.01 7.35
N ASN A 338 15.50 -33.12 6.62
CA ASN A 338 16.23 -34.29 7.14
C ASN A 338 17.69 -33.95 7.47
N GLU A 339 18.33 -33.11 6.67
CA GLU A 339 19.70 -32.64 6.92
C GLU A 339 19.79 -31.72 8.16
N ILE A 340 18.80 -30.84 8.36
CA ILE A 340 18.69 -29.99 9.55
C ILE A 340 18.49 -30.83 10.81
N ASP A 341 17.60 -31.83 10.77
CA ASP A 341 17.34 -32.75 11.88
C ASP A 341 18.60 -33.57 12.24
N LEU A 342 19.37 -34.00 11.24
CA LEU A 342 20.67 -34.65 11.45
C LEU A 342 21.67 -33.72 12.13
N GLU A 343 21.82 -32.47 11.70
CA GLU A 343 22.75 -31.51 12.32
C GLU A 343 22.34 -31.15 13.77
N ILE A 344 21.04 -31.17 14.09
CA ILE A 344 20.50 -31.02 15.45
C ILE A 344 20.84 -32.26 16.30
N LYS A 345 20.59 -33.47 15.79
CA LYS A 345 20.94 -34.74 16.47
C LYS A 345 22.44 -34.87 16.74
N HIS A 346 23.27 -34.39 15.81
CA HIS A 346 24.73 -34.35 15.97
C HIS A 346 25.24 -33.23 16.89
N LYS A 347 24.35 -32.43 17.50
CA LYS A 347 24.66 -31.30 18.41
C LYS A 347 25.58 -30.23 17.80
N ARG A 348 25.51 -30.05 16.48
CA ARG A 348 26.24 -29.01 15.73
C ARG A 348 25.43 -27.72 15.57
N ALA A 349 24.12 -27.79 15.85
CA ALA A 349 23.23 -26.65 15.88
C ALA A 349 23.39 -25.82 17.17
N PRO A 350 23.01 -24.52 17.16
CA PRO A 350 22.94 -23.68 18.36
C PRO A 350 22.07 -24.30 19.47
N ARG A 351 22.34 -23.96 20.73
CA ARG A 351 21.55 -24.41 21.88
C ARG A 351 20.11 -23.89 21.72
N GLY A 352 19.11 -24.76 21.90
CA GLY A 352 17.70 -24.42 21.72
C GLY A 352 17.20 -24.48 20.27
N ALA A 353 18.00 -24.96 19.32
CA ALA A 353 17.55 -25.17 17.95
C ALA A 353 16.40 -26.20 17.88
N VAL A 354 15.26 -25.76 17.35
CA VAL A 354 14.08 -26.60 17.10
C VAL A 354 14.08 -27.02 15.62
N ALA A 355 13.81 -28.30 15.36
CA ALA A 355 13.70 -28.80 14.00
C ALA A 355 12.38 -28.29 13.36
N PRO A 356 12.42 -27.79 12.12
CA PRO A 356 11.20 -27.46 11.37
C PRO A 356 10.32 -28.69 11.14
N GLU A 357 9.05 -28.55 10.82
CA GLU A 357 8.20 -29.71 10.53
C GLU A 357 8.24 -30.15 9.05
N CYS A 358 8.02 -31.45 8.81
CA CYS A 358 7.99 -32.05 7.48
C CYS A 358 6.64 -31.82 6.80
N ILE A 359 6.65 -31.58 5.48
CA ILE A 359 5.42 -31.32 4.72
C ILE A 359 4.90 -32.63 4.11
N GLU A 360 3.71 -33.04 4.53
CA GLU A 360 3.02 -34.22 4.02
C GLU A 360 2.40 -34.00 2.63
N SER A 361 2.40 -35.04 1.79
CA SER A 361 1.84 -34.98 0.43
C SER A 361 0.31 -34.93 0.38
N LYS A 362 -0.37 -35.52 1.37
CA LYS A 362 -1.83 -35.66 1.38
C LYS A 362 -2.55 -34.35 1.68
N LEU A 363 -1.95 -33.49 2.49
CA LEU A 363 -2.55 -32.22 2.94
C LEU A 363 -2.10 -31.00 2.12
N LEU A 364 -1.09 -31.16 1.26
CA LEU A 364 -0.44 -30.05 0.54
C LEU A 364 -1.40 -29.15 -0.27
N TYR A 365 -2.48 -29.72 -0.79
CA TYR A 365 -3.44 -29.00 -1.64
C TYR A 365 -4.73 -28.60 -0.92
N ALA A 366 -4.96 -29.08 0.30
CA ALA A 366 -6.12 -28.70 1.11
C ALA A 366 -5.99 -27.25 1.59
N LEU A 367 -4.76 -26.84 1.96
CA LEU A 367 -4.42 -25.47 2.37
C LEU A 367 -5.37 -24.97 3.47
N ASP A 368 -5.44 -25.76 4.54
CA ASP A 368 -6.14 -25.42 5.76
C ASP A 368 -5.33 -24.37 6.56
N VAL A 369 -6.01 -23.69 7.48
CA VAL A 369 -5.41 -22.65 8.33
C VAL A 369 -4.36 -23.25 9.27
N ASP A 370 -4.58 -24.48 9.71
CA ASP A 370 -3.73 -25.20 10.66
C ASP A 370 -2.64 -26.05 9.97
N ASP A 371 -2.49 -25.95 8.64
CA ASP A 371 -1.47 -26.71 7.92
C ASP A 371 -0.05 -26.28 8.33
N VAL A 372 0.80 -27.29 8.55
CA VAL A 372 2.24 -27.20 8.87
C VAL A 372 3.01 -26.23 7.96
N ILE A 373 2.55 -26.08 6.72
CA ILE A 373 3.19 -25.19 5.75
C ILE A 373 3.18 -23.71 6.20
N TRP A 374 2.27 -23.30 7.09
CA TRP A 374 2.18 -21.93 7.58
C TRP A 374 3.00 -21.67 8.85
N GLN A 375 3.51 -22.72 9.50
CA GLN A 375 4.24 -22.60 10.76
C GLN A 375 5.74 -22.47 10.53
N ASP A 376 6.35 -21.31 10.79
CA ASP A 376 7.79 -21.06 10.56
C ASP A 376 8.71 -21.48 11.72
N VAL A 377 8.22 -22.38 12.58
CA VAL A 377 8.95 -22.92 13.73
C VAL A 377 10.29 -23.52 13.28
N GLY A 378 11.38 -23.13 13.94
CA GLY A 378 12.73 -23.59 13.61
C GLY A 378 13.37 -22.95 12.36
N LEU A 379 12.62 -22.16 11.58
CA LEU A 379 13.13 -21.48 10.36
C LEU A 379 13.31 -19.97 10.55
N GLN A 380 12.55 -19.34 11.44
CA GLN A 380 12.74 -17.94 11.84
C GLN A 380 13.30 -17.84 13.25
N ASP A 381 14.08 -16.80 13.52
CA ASP A 381 14.47 -16.47 14.89
C ASP A 381 13.23 -15.87 15.55
N GLU A 382 12.70 -16.55 16.57
CA GLU A 382 11.63 -16.01 17.40
C GLU A 382 12.24 -14.87 18.23
N GLU A 383 12.36 -13.69 17.63
CA GLU A 383 12.34 -12.48 18.43
C GLU A 383 10.97 -12.46 19.10
N GLU A 384 10.91 -12.64 20.42
CA GLU A 384 9.76 -12.27 21.24
C GLU A 384 9.54 -10.75 21.08
N GLN A 385 9.05 -10.33 19.92
CA GLN A 385 8.60 -8.97 19.71
C GLN A 385 7.29 -8.85 20.44
N GLU A 386 7.33 -8.21 21.62
CA GLU A 386 6.13 -7.73 22.30
C GLU A 386 5.22 -7.05 21.26
N VAL A 387 4.03 -7.63 21.06
CA VAL A 387 3.08 -7.13 20.08
C VAL A 387 2.77 -5.67 20.44
N PRO A 388 3.08 -4.70 19.55
CA PRO A 388 2.90 -3.30 19.89
C PRO A 388 1.45 -3.01 20.32
N LEU A 389 1.28 -2.19 21.35
CA LEU A 389 -0.05 -1.87 21.90
C LEU A 389 -1.01 -1.26 20.87
N TRP A 390 -0.50 -0.55 19.86
CA TRP A 390 -1.33 -0.05 18.75
C TRP A 390 -1.90 -1.18 17.87
N LEU A 391 -1.36 -2.39 17.93
CA LEU A 391 -1.84 -3.56 17.20
C LEU A 391 -2.74 -4.44 18.08
N SER A 392 -2.41 -4.61 19.35
CA SER A 392 -3.12 -5.50 20.29
C SER A 392 -4.30 -4.86 21.03
N SER A 393 -4.28 -3.53 21.27
CA SER A 393 -5.26 -2.86 22.11
C SER A 393 -6.19 -1.93 21.32
N ASP A 394 -7.49 -2.23 21.36
CA ASP A 394 -8.53 -1.44 20.70
C ASP A 394 -8.69 -0.04 21.28
N THR A 395 -8.48 0.09 22.59
CA THR A 395 -8.53 1.37 23.29
C THR A 395 -7.38 2.26 22.87
N VAL A 396 -6.17 1.71 22.71
CA VAL A 396 -5.01 2.45 22.17
C VAL A 396 -5.28 2.86 20.72
N ARG A 397 -5.86 1.99 19.90
CA ARG A 397 -6.22 2.31 18.50
C ARG A 397 -7.27 3.40 18.37
N SER A 398 -8.27 3.43 19.25
CA SER A 398 -9.31 4.47 19.24
C SER A 398 -8.75 5.81 19.74
N ARG A 399 -7.96 5.78 20.81
CA ARG A 399 -7.31 6.99 21.37
C ARG A 399 -6.28 7.60 20.44
N ILE A 400 -5.47 6.80 19.73
CA ILE A 400 -4.58 7.30 18.67
C ILE A 400 -5.40 8.00 17.57
N ARG A 401 -6.55 7.45 17.18
CA ARG A 401 -7.42 8.10 16.18
C ARG A 401 -7.98 9.42 16.67
N ALA A 402 -8.48 9.47 17.91
CA ALA A 402 -9.01 10.71 18.49
C ALA A 402 -7.94 11.80 18.62
N MET A 403 -6.72 11.42 19.04
CA MET A 403 -5.56 12.32 19.08
C MET A 403 -5.24 12.89 17.68
N LEU A 404 -5.18 12.05 16.65
CA LEU A 404 -4.90 12.47 15.26
C LEU A 404 -6.05 13.26 14.60
N GLU A 405 -7.27 13.17 15.13
CA GLU A 405 -8.40 13.97 14.65
C GLU A 405 -8.49 15.34 15.35
N LEU A 406 -7.79 15.49 16.49
CA LEU A 406 -7.70 16.75 17.24
C LEU A 406 -6.49 17.59 16.79
N ASP A 407 -5.33 16.95 16.58
CA ASP A 407 -4.15 17.54 15.95
C ASP A 407 -4.47 17.99 14.50
#